data_AF-W2FR00-F1
#
_entry.id   AF-W2FR00-F1
#
_cell.length_a   1.000
_cell.length_b   1.000
_cell.length_c   1.000
_cell.angle_alpha   90.00
_cell.angle_beta   90.00
_cell.angle_gamma   90.00
#
_symmetry.space_group_name_H-M   'P 1'
#
loop_
_entity.id
_entity.type
_entity.pdbx_description
1 polymer ?
#
loop_
_entity_poly.entity_id
_entity_poly.type
_entity_poly.pdbx_seq_one_letter_code
_entity_poly.pdbx_strand_id
1 'polypeptide(L)'
;MKYDQGNDRPRDPRHVYANPLQPSVCPILALAIYWATSTFDVDNRLFPGSDQYDRFRKRLYRLLEDEMVSVELKRRGVNPSDLGTHSMRKGAATYCASGSTACPSSTAVHLRAGWSLGGVQNTYLRYEAAGDMHVGRTVAGLLTNSCEFAILPPHFVEQDD
;
A
#
# COMPACT_ATOMS: atom_id res chain seq x y z
N MET A 1 -0.77 6.09 16.08
CA MET A 1 -0.26 4.71 15.88
C MET A 1 -0.08 4.53 14.37
N LYS A 2 0.51 3.44 13.85
CA LYS A 2 0.67 3.26 12.39
C LYS A 2 -0.64 2.94 11.63
N TYR A 3 -1.76 2.85 12.37
CA TYR A 3 -3.09 2.41 11.91
C TYR A 3 -4.18 3.41 12.31
N ASP A 4 -3.83 4.69 12.37
CA ASP A 4 -4.76 5.76 12.69
C ASP A 4 -5.72 5.98 11.52
N GLN A 5 -7.01 5.64 11.72
CA GLN A 5 -8.05 5.82 10.71
C GLN A 5 -8.77 7.16 10.84
N GLY A 6 -8.69 7.81 12.02
CA GLY A 6 -9.41 9.05 12.32
C GLY A 6 -8.64 10.31 11.92
N ASN A 7 -7.39 10.17 11.47
CA ASN A 7 -6.48 11.28 11.22
C ASN A 7 -6.25 12.14 12.48
N ASP A 8 -6.35 11.54 13.67
CA ASP A 8 -6.28 12.22 14.97
C ASP A 8 -4.86 12.71 15.31
N ARG A 9 -3.89 12.47 14.42
CA ARG A 9 -2.47 12.79 14.64
C ARG A 9 -1.90 13.53 13.44
N PRO A 10 -1.26 14.70 13.65
CA PRO A 10 -0.60 15.42 12.58
C PRO A 10 0.51 14.55 11.97
N ARG A 11 0.31 14.19 10.71
CA ARG A 11 1.26 13.44 9.88
C ARG A 11 1.16 13.94 8.46
N ASP A 12 2.26 13.81 7.74
CA ASP A 12 2.27 14.06 6.30
C ASP A 12 1.24 13.17 5.60
N PRO A 13 0.55 13.69 4.57
CA PRO A 13 -0.43 12.92 3.83
C PRO A 13 0.21 11.70 3.16
N ARG A 14 -0.56 10.62 3.03
CA ARG A 14 -0.14 9.38 2.35
C ARG A 14 -1.19 9.01 1.33
N HIS A 15 -0.96 9.38 0.09
CA HIS A 15 -1.93 9.11 -0.97
C HIS A 15 -1.96 7.63 -1.33
N VAL A 16 -3.15 7.11 -1.64
CA VAL A 16 -3.35 5.78 -2.23
C VAL A 16 -3.45 5.97 -3.74
N TYR A 17 -2.70 5.18 -4.50
CA TYR A 17 -2.63 5.30 -5.96
C TYR A 17 -3.30 4.10 -6.62
N ALA A 18 -4.08 4.35 -7.67
CA ALA A 18 -4.70 3.28 -8.46
C ALA A 18 -3.67 2.61 -9.37
N ASN A 19 -3.94 1.35 -9.73
CA ASN A 19 -3.33 0.67 -10.86
C ASN A 19 -4.42 0.17 -11.82
N PRO A 20 -4.89 1.02 -12.75
CA PRO A 20 -5.94 0.64 -13.71
C PRO A 20 -5.51 -0.50 -14.64
N LEU A 21 -4.20 -0.66 -14.88
CA LEU A 21 -3.63 -1.64 -15.79
C LEU A 21 -3.65 -3.06 -15.21
N GLN A 22 -3.60 -3.18 -13.87
CA GLN A 22 -3.67 -4.46 -13.17
C GLN A 22 -4.74 -4.43 -12.06
N PRO A 23 -6.03 -4.62 -12.43
CA PRO A 23 -7.15 -4.55 -11.49
C PRO A 23 -7.01 -5.44 -10.26
N SER A 24 -6.42 -6.63 -10.41
CA SER A 24 -6.25 -7.63 -9.34
C SER A 24 -5.37 -7.17 -8.17
N VAL A 25 -4.52 -6.15 -8.37
CA VAL A 25 -3.66 -5.58 -7.31
C VAL A 25 -3.96 -4.10 -7.03
N CYS A 26 -4.96 -3.53 -7.71
CA CYS A 26 -5.29 -2.12 -7.59
C CYS A 26 -5.93 -1.81 -6.23
N PRO A 27 -5.29 -1.01 -5.35
CA PRO A 27 -5.84 -0.76 -4.02
C PRO A 27 -7.12 0.07 -4.07
N ILE A 28 -7.26 0.98 -5.04
CA ILE A 28 -8.48 1.78 -5.22
C ILE A 28 -9.66 0.90 -5.64
N LEU A 29 -9.45 -0.06 -6.56
CA LEU A 29 -10.50 -1.00 -6.93
C LEU A 29 -10.86 -1.92 -5.75
N ALA A 30 -9.86 -2.42 -5.01
CA ALA A 30 -10.10 -3.23 -3.83
C ALA A 30 -10.93 -2.47 -2.76
N LEU A 31 -10.64 -1.18 -2.55
CA LEU A 31 -11.41 -0.31 -1.67
C LEU A 31 -12.83 -0.08 -2.19
N ALA A 32 -13.01 0.13 -3.49
CA ALA A 32 -14.32 0.31 -4.11
C ALA A 32 -15.20 -0.94 -3.97
N ILE A 33 -14.64 -2.13 -4.22
CA ILE A 33 -15.34 -3.41 -4.00
C ILE A 33 -15.70 -3.54 -2.52
N TYR A 34 -14.75 -3.28 -1.62
CA TYR A 34 -15.02 -3.32 -0.19
C TYR A 34 -16.15 -2.37 0.21
N TRP A 35 -16.18 -1.14 -0.32
CA TRP A 35 -17.28 -0.19 -0.11
C TRP A 35 -18.61 -0.70 -0.63
N ALA A 36 -18.64 -1.27 -1.82
CA ALA A 36 -19.88 -1.79 -2.43
C ALA A 36 -20.43 -3.03 -1.69
N THR A 37 -19.57 -3.82 -1.04
CA THR A 37 -19.96 -5.09 -0.42
C THR A 37 -19.97 -5.07 1.12
N SER A 38 -19.76 -3.91 1.75
CA SER A 38 -19.67 -3.81 3.21
C SER A 38 -20.70 -2.84 3.78
N THR A 39 -21.16 -3.13 4.99
CA THR A 39 -21.95 -2.20 5.80
C THR A 39 -21.01 -1.37 6.69
N PHE A 40 -21.21 -0.06 6.69
CA PHE A 40 -20.43 0.87 7.50
C PHE A 40 -21.14 1.18 8.81
N ASP A 41 -20.38 1.18 9.89
CA ASP A 41 -20.86 1.59 11.21
C ASP A 41 -20.87 3.12 11.32
N VAL A 42 -21.61 3.67 12.28
CA VAL A 42 -21.84 5.13 12.43
C VAL A 42 -20.55 5.89 12.80
N ASP A 43 -19.51 5.17 13.23
CA ASP A 43 -18.26 5.70 13.79
C ASP A 43 -17.27 6.31 12.76
N ASN A 44 -17.66 6.55 11.51
CA ASN A 44 -16.81 7.09 10.43
C ASN A 44 -15.49 6.33 10.19
N ARG A 45 -15.39 5.06 10.63
CA ARG A 45 -14.19 4.23 10.40
C ARG A 45 -14.34 3.43 9.12
N LEU A 46 -13.30 3.43 8.29
CA LEU A 46 -13.26 2.64 7.06
C LEU A 46 -13.35 1.14 7.37
N PHE A 47 -12.62 0.67 8.38
CA PHE A 47 -12.67 -0.72 8.82
C PHE A 47 -13.30 -0.82 10.22
N PRO A 48 -14.39 -1.60 10.40
CA PRO A 48 -15.13 -1.66 11.66
C PRO A 48 -14.30 -2.32 12.77
N GLY A 49 -14.60 -2.05 14.04
CA GLY A 49 -13.94 -2.66 15.22
C GLY A 49 -12.57 -2.06 15.60
N SER A 50 -11.96 -2.60 16.66
CA SER A 50 -10.74 -2.07 17.31
C SER A 50 -9.43 -2.74 16.89
N ASP A 51 -9.44 -4.06 16.60
CA ASP A 51 -8.22 -4.88 16.50
C ASP A 51 -7.80 -5.17 15.05
N GLN A 52 -7.65 -4.12 14.24
CA GLN A 52 -7.36 -4.24 12.81
C GLN A 52 -6.11 -5.06 12.51
N TYR A 53 -5.05 -4.85 13.29
CA TYR A 53 -3.78 -5.56 13.11
C TYR A 53 -3.94 -7.07 13.32
N ASP A 54 -4.56 -7.49 14.42
CA ASP A 54 -4.73 -8.92 14.73
C ASP A 54 -5.69 -9.58 13.73
N ARG A 55 -6.73 -8.86 13.31
CA ARG A 55 -7.69 -9.35 12.32
C ARG A 55 -7.05 -9.55 10.95
N PHE A 56 -6.23 -8.59 10.50
CA PHE A 56 -5.41 -8.74 9.29
C PHE A 56 -4.44 -9.93 9.41
N ARG A 57 -3.71 -10.02 10.53
CA ARG A 57 -2.78 -11.13 10.82
C ARG A 57 -3.47 -12.50 10.68
N LYS A 58 -4.61 -12.69 11.35
CA LYS A 58 -5.38 -13.94 11.31
C LYS A 58 -5.94 -14.26 9.92
N ARG A 59 -6.30 -13.26 9.13
CA ARG A 59 -6.76 -13.45 7.73
C ARG A 59 -5.59 -13.82 6.82
N LEU A 60 -4.43 -13.18 6.99
CA LEU A 60 -3.21 -13.50 6.26
C LEU A 60 -2.77 -14.94 6.50
N TYR A 61 -2.70 -15.41 7.74
CA TYR A 61 -2.29 -16.79 8.01
C TYR A 61 -3.24 -17.81 7.40
N ARG A 62 -4.56 -17.59 7.50
CA ARG A 62 -5.54 -18.44 6.82
C ARG A 62 -5.39 -18.45 5.30
N LEU A 63 -5.06 -17.31 4.70
CA LEU A 63 -4.79 -17.22 3.26
C LEU A 63 -3.52 -18.01 2.90
N LEU A 64 -2.49 -17.97 3.71
CA LEU A 64 -1.24 -18.70 3.47
C LEU A 64 -1.39 -20.22 3.65
N GLU A 65 -2.38 -20.66 4.41
CA GLU A 65 -2.74 -22.08 4.61
C GLU A 65 -3.73 -22.60 3.55
N ASP A 66 -4.33 -21.72 2.75
CA ASP A 66 -5.22 -22.12 1.66
C ASP A 66 -4.49 -23.03 0.67
N GLU A 67 -5.18 -24.06 0.17
CA GLU A 67 -4.58 -25.09 -0.68
C GLU A 67 -4.02 -24.51 -1.98
N MET A 68 -4.79 -23.65 -2.66
CA MET A 68 -4.37 -23.05 -3.93
C MET A 68 -3.19 -22.10 -3.72
N VAL A 69 -3.23 -21.31 -2.66
CA VAL A 69 -2.13 -20.39 -2.30
C VAL A 69 -0.87 -21.16 -1.93
N SER A 70 -0.99 -22.21 -1.13
CA SER A 70 0.13 -23.05 -0.70
C SER A 70 0.82 -23.71 -1.89
N VAL A 71 0.05 -24.22 -2.86
CA VAL A 71 0.58 -24.79 -4.10
C VAL A 71 1.35 -23.75 -4.91
N GLU A 72 0.80 -22.54 -5.05
CA GLU A 72 1.46 -21.47 -5.79
C GLU A 72 2.74 -20.97 -5.08
N LEU A 73 2.73 -20.84 -3.76
CA LEU A 73 3.91 -20.49 -2.97
C LEU A 73 5.03 -21.53 -3.16
N LYS A 74 4.69 -22.82 -3.10
CA LYS A 74 5.64 -23.90 -3.36
C LYS A 74 6.19 -23.84 -4.79
N ARG A 75 5.33 -23.59 -5.78
CA ARG A 75 5.73 -23.44 -7.19
C ARG A 75 6.69 -22.26 -7.40
N ARG A 76 6.55 -21.20 -6.61
CA ARG A 76 7.41 -20.00 -6.63
C ARG A 76 8.67 -20.15 -5.77
N GLY A 77 8.83 -21.25 -5.02
CA GLY A 77 9.95 -21.43 -4.10
C GLY A 77 9.88 -20.54 -2.86
N VAL A 78 8.68 -20.10 -2.47
CA VAL A 78 8.47 -19.23 -1.30
C VAL A 78 7.99 -20.08 -0.14
N ASN A 79 8.68 -20.01 1.00
CA ASN A 79 8.24 -20.67 2.22
C ASN A 79 7.18 -19.78 2.93
N PRO A 80 5.98 -20.29 3.22
CA PRO A 80 4.95 -19.54 3.93
C PRO A 80 5.41 -18.97 5.27
N SER A 81 6.35 -19.62 5.98
CA SER A 81 6.87 -19.13 7.26
C SER A 81 7.67 -17.82 7.15
N ASP A 82 8.16 -17.49 5.96
CA ASP A 82 8.90 -16.25 5.69
C ASP A 82 7.97 -15.06 5.45
N LEU A 83 6.67 -15.34 5.27
CA LEU A 83 5.63 -14.35 5.04
C LEU A 83 4.92 -14.02 6.36
N GLY A 84 4.89 -12.73 6.68
CA GLY A 84 4.18 -12.22 7.83
C GLY A 84 3.66 -10.81 7.60
N THR A 85 2.98 -10.26 8.61
CA THR A 85 2.40 -8.90 8.54
C THR A 85 3.45 -7.83 8.22
N HIS A 86 4.68 -8.02 8.70
CA HIS A 86 5.79 -7.12 8.42
C HIS A 86 6.32 -7.22 6.98
N SER A 87 6.14 -8.37 6.31
CA SER A 87 6.65 -8.61 4.96
C SER A 87 6.02 -7.65 3.96
N MET A 88 4.75 -7.25 4.14
CA MET A 88 4.08 -6.27 3.28
C MET A 88 4.83 -4.93 3.25
N ARG A 89 5.14 -4.38 4.44
CA ARG A 89 5.83 -3.07 4.52
C ARG A 89 7.31 -3.16 4.19
N LYS A 90 8.00 -4.20 4.65
CA LYS A 90 9.43 -4.40 4.37
C LYS A 90 9.66 -4.68 2.89
N GLY A 91 8.88 -5.62 2.32
CA GLY A 91 8.91 -5.98 0.92
C GLY A 91 8.58 -4.80 0.01
N ALA A 92 7.57 -3.99 0.34
CA ALA A 92 7.26 -2.77 -0.42
C ALA A 92 8.43 -1.78 -0.42
N ALA A 93 9.08 -1.57 0.73
CA ALA A 93 10.25 -0.68 0.80
C ALA A 93 11.44 -1.22 -0.03
N THR A 94 11.72 -2.52 0.06
CA THR A 94 12.76 -3.18 -0.75
C THR A 94 12.43 -3.12 -2.25
N TYR A 95 11.17 -3.37 -2.63
CA TYR A 95 10.73 -3.28 -4.01
C TYR A 95 10.91 -1.87 -4.57
N CYS A 96 10.53 -0.83 -3.83
CA CYS A 96 10.78 0.54 -4.23
C CYS A 96 12.26 0.85 -4.36
N ALA A 97 13.08 0.50 -3.35
CA ALA A 97 14.48 0.90 -3.31
C ALA A 97 15.37 0.10 -4.29
N SER A 98 15.00 -1.14 -4.61
CA SER A 98 15.86 -2.08 -5.33
C SER A 98 15.22 -2.72 -6.56
N GLY A 99 13.97 -2.40 -6.88
CA GLY A 99 13.26 -2.98 -8.03
C GLY A 99 13.64 -2.39 -9.39
N SER A 100 14.34 -1.25 -9.41
CA SER A 100 14.78 -0.56 -10.64
C SER A 100 15.96 0.37 -10.35
N THR A 101 16.73 0.72 -11.38
CA THR A 101 17.74 1.78 -11.32
C THR A 101 17.12 3.19 -11.31
N ALA A 102 15.84 3.31 -11.65
CA ALA A 102 15.05 4.54 -11.55
C ALA A 102 14.22 4.59 -10.26
N CYS A 103 14.71 4.00 -9.16
CA CYS A 103 13.96 3.92 -7.90
C CYS A 103 13.69 5.29 -7.26
N PRO A 104 12.63 5.42 -6.44
CA PRO A 104 12.46 6.60 -5.58
C PRO A 104 13.62 6.76 -4.60
N SER A 105 13.85 7.98 -4.13
CA SER A 105 14.88 8.22 -3.11
C SER A 105 14.60 7.42 -1.84
N SER A 106 15.67 6.95 -1.19
CA SER A 106 15.55 6.26 0.10
C SER A 106 14.77 7.10 1.10
N THR A 107 15.00 8.41 1.14
CA THR A 107 14.25 9.38 1.95
C THR A 107 12.73 9.26 1.74
N ALA A 108 12.25 9.31 0.50
CA ALA A 108 10.83 9.19 0.20
C ALA A 108 10.27 7.84 0.65
N VAL A 109 11.01 6.74 0.43
CA VAL A 109 10.63 5.39 0.86
C VAL A 109 10.49 5.32 2.38
N HIS A 110 11.45 5.85 3.14
CA HIS A 110 11.42 5.82 4.61
C HIS A 110 10.29 6.68 5.19
N LEU A 111 10.11 7.89 4.66
CA LEU A 111 9.02 8.79 5.07
C LEU A 111 7.65 8.11 4.81
N ARG A 112 7.44 7.54 3.62
CA ARG A 112 6.21 6.80 3.27
C ARG A 112 6.08 5.46 3.99
N ALA A 113 7.15 4.85 4.47
CA ALA A 113 7.09 3.68 5.37
C ALA A 113 6.83 4.09 6.84
N GLY A 114 6.91 5.38 7.15
CA GLY A 114 6.78 5.93 8.50
C GLY A 114 7.94 5.49 9.39
N TRP A 115 9.15 5.46 8.83
CA TRP A 115 10.40 5.12 9.51
C TRP A 115 11.16 6.41 9.81
N SER A 116 11.82 6.44 10.97
CA SER A 116 12.77 7.51 11.31
C SER A 116 13.95 7.44 10.35
N LEU A 117 14.36 8.58 9.78
CA LEU A 117 15.60 8.69 9.00
C LEU A 117 16.83 8.70 9.91
N GLY A 118 16.65 9.14 11.16
CA GLY A 118 17.68 9.18 12.18
C GLY A 118 18.53 10.45 12.15
N GLY A 119 19.00 10.85 13.34
CA GLY A 119 19.93 11.97 13.53
C GLY A 119 19.55 13.23 12.76
N VAL A 120 20.55 13.78 12.06
CA VAL A 120 20.46 15.02 11.30
C VAL A 120 19.48 14.94 10.12
N GLN A 121 19.27 13.75 9.54
CA GLN A 121 18.39 13.59 8.37
C GLN A 121 16.93 13.90 8.71
N ASN A 122 16.45 13.56 9.91
CA ASN A 122 15.10 13.89 10.36
C ASN A 122 14.82 15.40 10.40
N THR A 123 15.85 16.22 10.57
CA THR A 123 15.69 17.68 10.63
C THR A 123 15.53 18.28 9.23
N TYR A 124 16.34 17.81 8.27
CA TYR A 124 16.49 18.43 6.96
C TYR A 124 15.69 17.77 5.84
N LEU A 125 15.38 16.48 5.97
CA LEU A 125 14.70 15.74 4.92
C LEU A 125 13.23 15.58 5.30
N ARG A 126 12.37 16.28 4.56
CA ARG A 126 10.93 16.36 4.82
C ARG A 126 10.14 15.67 3.72
N TYR A 127 8.86 15.44 4.03
CA TYR A 127 7.91 14.97 3.05
C TYR A 127 7.81 15.94 1.89
N GLU A 128 7.77 15.39 0.67
CA GLU A 128 7.47 16.12 -0.55
C GLU A 128 6.53 15.28 -1.42
N ALA A 129 5.54 15.93 -2.03
CA ALA A 129 4.47 15.24 -2.75
C ALA A 129 4.98 14.41 -3.95
N ALA A 130 5.99 14.91 -4.66
CA ALA A 130 6.60 14.18 -5.78
C ALA A 130 7.25 12.86 -5.33
N GLY A 131 7.91 12.87 -4.16
CA GLY A 131 8.50 11.66 -3.57
C GLY A 131 7.43 10.66 -3.15
N ASP A 132 6.35 11.13 -2.51
CA ASP A 132 5.21 10.30 -2.14
C ASP A 132 4.53 9.67 -3.37
N MET A 133 4.36 10.44 -4.44
CA MET A 133 3.79 9.99 -5.71
C MET A 133 4.64 8.93 -6.38
N HIS A 134 5.96 9.14 -6.45
CA HIS A 134 6.86 8.16 -7.04
C HIS A 134 6.78 6.83 -6.25
N VAL A 135 6.99 6.86 -4.93
CA VAL A 135 6.92 5.63 -4.12
C VAL A 135 5.52 5.01 -4.20
N GLY A 136 4.47 5.82 -4.14
CA GLY A 136 3.09 5.36 -4.12
C GLY A 136 2.64 4.66 -5.40
N ARG A 137 3.01 5.20 -6.57
CA ARG A 137 2.75 4.57 -7.87
C ARG A 137 3.59 3.30 -8.05
N THR A 138 4.85 3.32 -7.61
CA THR A 138 5.70 2.11 -7.64
C THR A 138 5.09 0.99 -6.79
N VAL A 139 4.69 1.24 -5.53
CA VAL A 139 4.06 0.17 -4.71
C VAL A 139 2.69 -0.27 -5.21
N ALA A 140 2.00 0.54 -6.01
CA ALA A 140 0.77 0.13 -6.70
C ALA A 140 1.04 -0.82 -7.89
N GLY A 141 2.32 -1.04 -8.25
CA GLY A 141 2.74 -1.91 -9.34
C GLY A 141 2.83 -1.21 -10.70
N LEU A 142 2.84 0.12 -10.74
CA LEU A 142 3.07 0.86 -11.98
C LEU A 142 4.57 0.88 -12.31
N LEU A 143 4.89 0.57 -13.57
CA LEU A 143 6.27 0.51 -14.06
C LEU A 143 6.86 1.93 -14.20
N THR A 144 7.91 2.23 -13.44
CA THR A 144 8.54 3.57 -13.41
C THR A 144 9.06 4.05 -14.78
N ASN A 145 9.43 3.12 -15.66
CA ASN A 145 9.94 3.41 -17.00
C ASN A 145 8.85 3.42 -18.10
N SER A 146 7.57 3.31 -17.74
CA SER A 146 6.46 3.39 -18.67
C SER A 146 5.90 4.82 -18.76
N CYS A 147 5.40 5.22 -19.93
CA CYS A 147 4.60 6.44 -20.06
C CYS A 147 3.31 6.39 -19.24
N GLU A 148 2.81 5.18 -18.94
CA GLU A 148 1.62 4.96 -18.12
C GLU A 148 1.91 5.05 -16.62
N PHE A 149 3.16 5.33 -16.20
CA PHE A 149 3.47 5.50 -14.79
C PHE A 149 2.60 6.58 -14.14
N ALA A 150 2.31 7.65 -14.87
CA ALA A 150 1.49 8.77 -14.44
C ALA A 150 -0.02 8.58 -14.74
N ILE A 151 -0.48 7.37 -15.09
CA ILE A 151 -1.88 7.12 -15.44
C ILE A 151 -2.84 7.64 -14.38
N LEU A 152 -3.96 8.19 -14.83
CA LEU A 152 -5.03 8.68 -13.97
C LEU A 152 -5.79 7.50 -13.36
N PRO A 153 -6.32 7.65 -12.13
CA PRO A 153 -7.24 6.66 -11.59
C PRO A 153 -8.52 6.60 -12.44
N PRO A 154 -9.27 5.47 -12.38
CA PRO A 154 -10.61 5.43 -12.94
C PRO A 154 -11.44 6.54 -12.29
N HIS A 155 -12.14 7.32 -13.11
CA HIS A 155 -13.02 8.39 -12.68
C HIS A 155 -14.38 8.20 -13.35
N PHE A 156 -15.43 8.60 -12.64
CA PHE A 156 -16.74 8.69 -13.25
C PHE A 156 -16.71 9.84 -14.26
N VAL A 157 -17.21 9.58 -15.46
CA VAL A 157 -17.47 10.63 -16.44
C VAL A 157 -18.83 11.20 -16.08
N GLU A 158 -18.89 12.49 -15.75
CA GLU A 158 -20.17 13.18 -15.68
C GLU A 158 -20.78 13.14 -17.08
N GLN A 159 -21.97 12.55 -17.22
CA GLN A 159 -22.76 12.74 -18.43
C GLN A 159 -23.36 14.13 -18.33
N ASP A 160 -22.97 15.03 -19.23
CA ASP A 160 -23.70 16.27 -19.43
C ASP A 160 -25.13 15.90 -19.88
N ASP A 161 -26.13 16.29 -19.08
CA ASP A 161 -27.56 16.15 -19.41
C ASP A 161 -27.94 16.95 -20.67
#